data_AF-A0A6J7DTK0-F1
#
_entry.id   AF-A0A6J7DTK0-F1
#
_cell.length_a   1.000
_cell.length_b   1.000
_cell.length_c   1.000
_cell.angle_alpha   90.00
_cell.angle_beta   90.00
_cell.angle_gamma   90.00
#
_symmetry.space_group_name_H-M   'P 1'
#
loop_
_entity.id
_entity.type
_entity.pdbx_description
1 polymer ?
#
loop_
_entity_poly.entity_id
_entity_poly.type
_entity_poly.pdbx_seq_one_letter_code
_entity_poly.pdbx_strand_id
1 'polypeptide(L)'
;MESLAVVVSLMLLAELLFGLLAVTFAALARFRGRFRRTALILIALLTVETAWALWTLPAFGFPSLVALVLSAGVFWWPKRPSARPPRS
;
A
#
# COMPACT_ATOMS: atom_id res chain seq x y z
N MET A 1 25.57 15.56 12.43
CA MET A 1 24.61 14.57 12.97
C MET A 1 23.16 15.02 12.75
N GLU A 2 22.79 16.27 13.07
CA GLU A 2 21.40 16.77 12.90
C GLU A 2 20.90 16.78 11.44
N SER A 3 21.73 17.14 10.46
CA SER A 3 21.31 17.18 9.05
C SER A 3 20.91 15.81 8.50
N LEU A 4 21.63 14.76 8.90
CA LEU A 4 21.33 13.38 8.50
C LEU A 4 20.01 12.90 9.11
N ALA A 5 19.76 13.22 10.38
CA ALA A 5 18.52 12.84 11.06
C ALA A 5 17.29 13.50 10.42
N VAL A 6 17.40 14.77 10.00
CA VAL A 6 16.32 15.48 9.29
C VAL A 6 16.01 14.83 7.95
N VAL A 7 17.04 14.52 7.15
CA VAL A 7 16.85 13.86 5.85
C VAL A 7 16.19 12.49 6.01
N VAL A 8 16.67 11.67 6.95
CA VAL A 8 16.09 10.36 7.25
C VAL A 8 14.63 10.48 7.71
N SER A 9 14.33 11.45 8.56
CA SER A 9 12.96 11.68 9.05
C SER A 9 12.02 12.09 7.93
N LEU A 10 12.47 12.93 7.00
CA LEU A 10 11.68 13.33 5.83
C LEU A 10 11.47 12.16 4.86
N MET A 11 12.48 11.31 4.66
CA MET A 11 12.34 10.09 3.85
C MET A 11 11.31 9.13 4.46
N LEU A 12 11.40 8.86 5.76
CA LEU A 12 10.42 8.03 6.47
C LEU A 12 9.01 8.62 6.41
N LEU A 13 8.89 9.95 6.56
CA LEU A 13 7.59 10.62 6.44
C LEU A 13 7.01 10.48 5.03
N ALA A 14 7.83 10.65 3.99
CA ALA A 14 7.40 10.48 2.61
C ALA A 14 6.97 9.04 2.32
N GLU A 15 7.72 8.05 2.83
CA GLU A 15 7.43 6.63 2.69
C GLU A 15 6.11 6.26 3.39
N LEU A 16 5.89 6.78 4.61
CA LEU A 16 4.62 6.63 5.33
C LEU A 16 3.44 7.26 4.58
N LEU A 17 3.61 8.46 4.03
CA LEU A 17 2.58 9.12 3.24
C LEU A 17 2.27 8.33 1.95
N PHE A 18 3.30 7.82 1.29
CA PHE A 18 3.14 7.02 0.08
C PHE A 18 2.41 5.70 0.37
N GLY A 19 2.80 5.00 1.43
CA GLY A 19 2.12 3.80 1.91
C GLY A 19 0.65 4.07 2.28
N LEU A 20 0.38 5.17 2.97
CA LEU A 20 -0.99 5.57 3.33
C LEU A 20 -1.85 5.86 2.09
N LEU A 21 -1.30 6.52 1.08
CA LEU A 21 -1.97 6.75 -0.20
C LEU A 21 -2.29 5.42 -0.90
N ALA A 22 -1.32 4.50 -0.96
CA ALA A 22 -1.53 3.18 -1.57
C ALA A 22 -2.67 2.40 -0.88
N VAL A 23 -2.68 2.38 0.46
CA VAL A 23 -3.75 1.73 1.24
C VAL A 23 -5.10 2.40 0.99
N THR A 24 -5.12 3.74 0.98
CA THR A 24 -6.35 4.52 0.76
C THR A 24 -6.93 4.25 -0.62
N PHE A 25 -6.10 4.24 -1.67
CA PHE A 25 -6.55 3.93 -3.03
C PHE A 25 -6.93 2.45 -3.20
N ALA A 26 -6.25 1.53 -2.53
CA ALA A 26 -6.64 0.12 -2.51
C ALA A 26 -8.03 -0.07 -1.88
N ALA A 27 -8.29 0.59 -0.74
CA ALA A 27 -9.59 0.62 -0.11
C ALA A 27 -10.65 1.28 -1.01
N LEU A 28 -10.34 2.44 -1.62
CA LEU A 28 -11.27 3.16 -2.48
C LEU A 28 -11.63 2.33 -3.73
N ALA A 29 -10.65 1.68 -4.35
CA ALA A 29 -10.86 0.77 -5.47
C ALA A 29 -11.71 -0.43 -5.09
N ARG A 30 -11.56 -0.91 -3.85
CA ARG A 30 -12.32 -2.03 -3.33
C ARG A 30 -13.80 -1.68 -3.09
N PHE A 31 -14.07 -0.60 -2.37
CA PHE A 31 -15.42 -0.24 -1.91
C PHE A 31 -16.23 0.49 -2.98
N ARG A 32 -15.62 1.41 -3.74
CA ARG A 32 -16.31 2.18 -4.78
C ARG A 32 -16.18 1.61 -6.19
N GLY A 33 -15.28 0.64 -6.41
CA GLY A 33 -15.02 0.09 -7.75
C GLY A 33 -14.39 1.07 -8.75
N ARG A 34 -14.10 2.31 -8.34
CA ARG A 34 -13.41 3.34 -9.14
C ARG A 34 -11.90 3.33 -8.85
N PHE A 35 -11.07 3.85 -9.76
CA PHE A 35 -9.62 3.99 -9.57
C PHE A 35 -8.83 2.68 -9.46
N ARG A 36 -9.36 1.57 -9.98
CA ARG A 36 -8.71 0.25 -9.97
C ARG A 36 -7.33 0.25 -10.64
N ARG A 37 -7.17 0.99 -11.75
CA ARG A 37 -5.87 1.19 -12.43
C ARG A 37 -4.90 1.96 -11.55
N THR A 38 -5.34 3.06 -10.94
CA THR A 38 -4.52 3.89 -10.04
C THR A 38 -4.05 3.10 -8.82
N ALA A 39 -4.93 2.32 -8.20
CA ALA A 39 -4.57 1.45 -7.08
C ALA A 39 -3.52 0.39 -7.48
N LEU A 40 -3.69 -0.25 -8.64
CA LEU A 40 -2.69 -1.20 -9.14
C LEU A 40 -1.34 -0.55 -9.43
N ILE A 41 -1.33 0.64 -10.03
CA ILE A 41 -0.09 1.40 -10.28
C ILE A 41 0.59 1.76 -8.96
N LEU A 42 -0.17 2.23 -7.96
CA LEU A 42 0.37 2.56 -6.64
C LEU A 42 0.92 1.32 -5.92
N ILE A 43 0.21 0.20 -5.95
CA ILE A 43 0.69 -1.07 -5.38
C ILE A 43 1.97 -1.54 -6.10
N ALA A 44 2.01 -1.44 -7.43
CA ALA A 44 3.20 -1.81 -8.21
C ALA A 44 4.40 -0.91 -7.88
N LEU A 45 4.20 0.41 -7.81
CA LEU A 45 5.24 1.35 -7.39
C LEU A 45 5.72 1.04 -5.97
N LEU A 46 4.79 0.83 -5.03
CA LEU A 46 5.10 0.50 -3.65
C LEU A 46 5.88 -0.82 -3.57
N THR A 47 5.58 -1.79 -4.42
CA THR A 47 6.33 -3.05 -4.48
C THR A 47 7.78 -2.83 -4.90
N VAL A 48 8.00 -2.03 -5.95
CA VAL A 48 9.35 -1.70 -6.43
C VAL A 48 10.13 -0.90 -5.38
N GLU A 49 9.47 0.07 -4.76
CA GLU A 49 10.04 0.90 -3.70
C GLU A 49 10.41 0.06 -2.46
N THR A 50 9.50 -0.80 -2.00
CA THR A 50 9.76 -1.73 -0.89
C THR A 50 10.93 -2.66 -1.19
N ALA A 51 10.98 -3.23 -2.41
CA ALA A 51 12.08 -4.11 -2.81
C ALA A 51 13.43 -3.38 -2.84
N TRP A 52 13.43 -2.12 -3.31
CA TRP A 52 14.60 -1.27 -3.31
C TRP A 52 15.03 -0.87 -1.88
N ALA A 53 14.09 -0.49 -1.02
CA ALA A 53 14.32 -0.09 0.36
C ALA A 53 14.88 -1.25 1.18
N LEU A 54 14.31 -2.45 1.04
CA LEU A 54 14.83 -3.66 1.69
C LEU A 54 16.24 -4.02 1.24
N TRP A 55 16.57 -3.77 -0.03
CA TRP A 55 17.92 -4.01 -0.56
C TRP A 55 18.95 -3.02 -0.04
N THR A 56 18.59 -1.74 0.07
CA THR A 56 19.50 -0.68 0.52
C THR A 56 19.69 -0.68 2.03
N LEU A 57 18.60 -0.68 2.80
CA LEU A 57 18.62 -0.75 4.26
C LEU A 57 17.32 -1.40 4.77
N PRO A 58 17.38 -2.61 5.34
CA PRO A 58 16.18 -3.33 5.80
C PRO A 58 15.30 -2.53 6.77
N ALA A 59 15.91 -1.67 7.59
CA ALA A 59 15.19 -0.82 8.55
C ALA A 59 14.22 0.18 7.88
N PHE A 60 14.51 0.63 6.65
CA PHE A 60 13.60 1.48 5.88
C PHE A 60 12.53 0.66 5.16
N GLY A 61 12.85 -0.56 4.70
CA GLY A 61 11.89 -1.39 3.97
C GLY A 61 10.76 -2.01 4.80
N PHE A 62 10.86 -2.09 6.13
CA PHE A 62 9.79 -2.66 6.97
C PHE A 62 8.48 -1.85 6.95
N PRO A 63 8.51 -0.51 7.15
CA PRO A 63 7.33 0.34 7.01
C PRO A 63 6.60 0.18 5.66
N SER A 64 7.34 0.23 4.54
CA SER A 64 6.76 0.08 3.20
C SER A 64 6.23 -1.33 2.97
N LEU A 65 6.90 -2.37 3.48
CA LEU A 65 6.42 -3.76 3.44
C LEU A 65 5.07 -3.91 4.15
N VAL A 66 4.89 -3.30 5.34
CA VAL A 66 3.61 -3.32 6.06
C VAL A 66 2.52 -2.65 5.24
N ALA A 67 2.80 -1.47 4.68
CA ALA A 67 1.85 -0.76 3.81
C ALA A 67 1.48 -1.57 2.55
N LEU A 68 2.46 -2.28 1.97
CA LEU A 68 2.26 -3.13 0.81
C LEU A 68 1.35 -4.32 1.12
N VAL A 69 1.62 -5.03 2.22
CA VAL A 69 0.79 -6.15 2.68
C VAL A 69 -0.64 -5.69 2.96
N LEU A 70 -0.82 -4.55 3.61
CA LEU A 70 -2.16 -3.99 3.86
C LEU A 70 -2.87 -3.62 2.56
N SER A 71 -2.18 -2.95 1.64
CA SER A 71 -2.75 -2.54 0.35
C SER A 71 -3.16 -3.75 -0.49
N ALA A 72 -2.28 -4.74 -0.60
CA ALA A 72 -2.55 -5.99 -1.31
C ALA A 72 -3.68 -6.78 -0.65
N GLY A 73 -3.63 -6.93 0.68
CA GLY A 73 -4.66 -7.62 1.45
C GLY A 73 -6.04 -7.01 1.25
N VAL A 74 -6.16 -5.68 1.36
CA VAL A 74 -7.44 -4.97 1.14
C VAL A 74 -7.93 -5.09 -0.30
N PHE A 75 -7.02 -5.00 -1.28
CA PHE A 75 -7.38 -5.08 -2.69
C PHE A 75 -7.87 -6.48 -3.10
N TRP A 76 -7.17 -7.53 -2.65
CA TRP A 76 -7.46 -8.93 -2.99
C TRP A 76 -8.36 -9.67 -2.00
N TRP A 77 -8.81 -9.04 -0.92
CA TRP A 77 -9.70 -9.71 0.04
C TRP A 77 -10.97 -10.24 -0.65
N PRO A 78 -11.38 -11.51 -0.44
CA PRO A 78 -12.57 -12.08 -1.06
C PRO A 78 -13.82 -11.26 -0.68
N LYS A 79 -14.65 -10.88 -1.68
CA LYS A 79 -16.00 -10.33 -1.37
C LYS A 79 -16.79 -11.47 -0.77
N ARG A 80 -17.43 -11.26 0.39
CA ARG A 80 -18.33 -12.26 0.96
C ARG A 80 -19.30 -12.69 -0.15
N PRO A 81 -19.51 -13.99 -0.39
CA PRO A 81 -20.51 -14.43 -1.34
C PRO A 81 -21.85 -13.85 -0.90
N SER A 82 -22.42 -12.96 -1.72
CA SER A 82 -23.80 -12.55 -1.56
C SER A 82 -24.61 -13.83 -1.67
N ALA A 83 -25.25 -14.24 -0.58
CA ALA A 83 -26.15 -15.39 -0.58
C ALA A 83 -27.14 -15.18 -1.74
N ARG A 84 -27.07 -16.04 -2.76
CA ARG A 84 -28.04 -16.03 -3.86
C ARG A 84 -29.42 -16.15 -3.22
N PRO A 85 -30.37 -15.23 -3.48
CA PRO A 85 -31.74 -15.50 -3.11
C PRO A 85 -32.21 -16.74 -3.87
N PRO A 86 -33.01 -17.63 -3.23
CA PRO A 86 -33.56 -18.80 -3.90
C PRO A 86 -34.36 -18.34 -5.12
N ARG A 87 -34.04 -18.89 -6.29
CA ARG A 87 -34.87 -18.75 -7.48
C ARG A 87 -36.11 -19.61 -7.24
N SER A 88 -37.23 -18.97 -6.93
CA SER A 88 -38.58 -19.55 -7.03
C SER A 88 -39.04 -19.57 -8.48
#